data_AF-B0JEB6-F1
#
_entry.id   AF-B0JEB6-F1
#
_cell.length_a   1.000
_cell.length_b   1.000
_cell.length_c   1.000
_cell.angle_alpha   90.00
_cell.angle_beta   90.00
_cell.angle_gamma   90.00
#
_symmetry.space_group_name_H-M   'P 1'
#
loop_
_entity.id
_entity.type
_entity.pdbx_description
1 polymer ?
#
loop_
_entity_poly.entity_id
_entity_poly.type
_entity_poly.pdbx_seq_one_letter_code
_entity_poly.pdbx_strand_id
1 'polypeptide(L)'
;ESAIPDAGDFFTTFMGQDAVLVVRQDDGSVKAFLNYCQHRGNKVCFADSGNAKAFTCNYHGWSYGGDGRLAAVPLEHEVYLGGFDRAAHALEPIAQVASYRGFVFGCMDPDAPPLAEYLGEMGWYLDSFMVGDGQGAELVRPPMKSILR
;
A
#
# COMPACT_ATOMS: atom_id res chain seq x y z
N GLU A 1 11.13 -3.99 -2.78
CA GLU A 1 10.45 -5.26 -2.48
C GLU A 1 11.01 -5.92 -1.24
N SER A 2 12.33 -5.83 -0.99
CA SER A 2 13.01 -6.23 0.26
C SER A 2 12.38 -5.67 1.55
N ALA A 3 11.65 -4.56 1.47
CA ALA A 3 10.91 -3.98 2.59
C ALA A 3 9.66 -4.80 2.99
N ILE A 4 9.17 -5.68 2.13
CA ILE A 4 7.97 -6.52 2.33
C ILE A 4 8.21 -7.90 1.69
N PRO A 5 9.17 -8.68 2.22
CA PRO A 5 9.56 -9.97 1.63
C PRO A 5 8.45 -11.01 1.70
N ASP A 6 7.67 -11.02 2.79
CA ASP A 6 6.71 -12.09 3.08
C ASP A 6 5.26 -11.62 2.91
N ALA A 7 4.36 -12.56 2.62
CA ALA A 7 2.92 -12.28 2.53
C ALA A 7 2.39 -11.66 3.83
N GLY A 8 1.60 -10.60 3.70
CA GLY A 8 1.08 -9.82 4.82
C GLY A 8 2.06 -8.77 5.37
N ASP A 9 3.31 -8.74 4.90
CA ASP A 9 4.22 -7.66 5.25
C ASP A 9 3.70 -6.33 4.70
N PHE A 10 3.79 -5.30 5.53
CA PHE A 10 3.35 -3.97 5.17
C PHE A 10 4.31 -2.89 5.66
N PHE A 11 4.17 -1.72 5.07
CA PHE A 11 4.67 -0.47 5.62
C PHE A 11 3.73 0.69 5.28
N THR A 12 3.82 1.77 6.06
CA THR A 12 3.13 3.02 5.78
C THR A 12 4.10 4.07 5.24
N THR A 13 3.66 4.79 4.22
CA THR A 13 4.45 5.83 3.53
C THR A 13 3.53 6.95 3.05
N PHE A 14 4.04 7.86 2.23
CA PHE A 14 3.30 8.98 1.65
C PHE A 14 3.41 9.02 0.12
N MET A 15 2.35 9.48 -0.53
CA MET A 15 2.33 9.95 -1.91
C MET A 15 1.82 11.38 -1.89
N GLY A 16 2.69 12.36 -2.19
CA GLY A 16 2.36 13.76 -1.90
C GLY A 16 2.12 13.96 -0.40
N GLN A 17 0.91 14.39 -0.03
CA GLN A 17 0.49 14.56 1.37
C GLN A 17 -0.40 13.40 1.86
N ASP A 18 -0.77 12.47 0.99
CA ASP A 18 -1.67 11.37 1.30
C ASP A 18 -0.91 10.22 1.96
N ALA A 19 -1.42 9.75 3.10
CA ALA A 19 -0.88 8.58 3.76
C ALA A 19 -1.27 7.31 3.00
N VAL A 20 -0.31 6.44 2.73
CA VAL A 20 -0.48 5.21 1.95
C VAL A 20 -0.07 4.00 2.78
N LEU A 21 -0.85 2.93 2.70
CA LEU A 21 -0.57 1.61 3.25
C LEU A 21 -0.17 0.69 2.09
N VAL A 22 1.06 0.15 2.13
CA VAL A 22 1.59 -0.77 1.11
C VAL A 22 1.68 -2.16 1.71
N VAL A 23 1.14 -3.17 1.03
CA VAL A 23 0.98 -4.54 1.57
C VAL A 23 1.39 -5.59 0.52
N ARG A 24 2.25 -6.54 0.91
CA ARG A 24 2.51 -7.76 0.15
C ARG A 24 1.31 -8.70 0.23
N GLN A 25 0.76 -9.04 -0.92
CA GLN A 25 -0.37 -9.95 -1.04
C GLN A 25 0.06 -11.42 -0.95
N ASP A 26 -0.88 -12.31 -0.68
CA ASP A 26 -0.63 -13.76 -0.61
C ASP A 26 -0.15 -14.35 -1.95
N ASP A 27 -0.55 -13.74 -3.07
CA ASP A 27 -0.10 -14.13 -4.43
C ASP A 27 1.28 -13.56 -4.81
N GLY A 28 1.95 -12.87 -3.87
CA GLY A 28 3.23 -12.22 -4.08
C GLY A 28 3.15 -10.85 -4.76
N SER A 29 1.97 -10.40 -5.23
CA SER A 29 1.81 -9.03 -5.75
C SER A 29 1.91 -7.99 -4.64
N VAL A 30 2.11 -6.72 -5.01
CA VAL A 30 2.07 -5.59 -4.08
C VAL A 30 0.83 -4.77 -4.37
N LYS A 31 0.03 -4.50 -3.34
CA LYS A 31 -1.04 -3.51 -3.40
C LYS A 31 -0.76 -2.35 -2.47
N ALA A 32 -1.28 -1.19 -2.81
CA ALA A 32 -1.22 -0.01 -1.99
C ALA A 32 -2.60 0.64 -1.92
N PHE A 33 -2.91 1.25 -0.79
CA PHE A 33 -4.21 1.88 -0.52
C PHE A 33 -4.00 3.21 0.19
N LEU A 34 -4.92 4.15 -0.01
CA LEU A 34 -5.03 5.30 0.88
C LEU A 34 -5.30 4.79 2.31
N ASN A 35 -4.50 5.24 3.27
CA ASN A 35 -4.54 4.79 4.67
C ASN A 35 -5.61 5.56 5.46
N TYR A 36 -6.85 5.55 4.95
CA TYR A 36 -8.01 6.21 5.54
C TYR A 36 -9.22 5.29 5.52
N CYS A 37 -9.89 5.18 6.66
CA CYS A 37 -11.07 4.34 6.84
C CYS A 37 -12.27 4.94 6.09
N GLN A 38 -12.96 4.14 5.28
CA GLN A 38 -14.13 4.56 4.51
C GLN A 38 -15.36 4.92 5.36
N HIS A 39 -15.33 4.68 6.67
CA HIS A 39 -16.42 5.09 7.57
C HIS A 39 -16.40 6.60 7.85
N ARG A 40 -15.28 7.11 8.40
CA ARG A 40 -15.14 8.51 8.88
C ARG A 40 -13.76 9.11 8.62
N GLY A 41 -12.98 8.54 7.71
CA GLY A 41 -11.68 9.07 7.29
C GLY A 41 -10.54 8.94 8.30
N ASN A 42 -10.73 8.21 9.41
CA ASN A 42 -9.65 8.01 10.37
C ASN A 42 -8.54 7.11 9.80
N LYS A 43 -7.28 7.33 10.18
CA LYS A 43 -6.16 6.50 9.73
C LYS A 43 -6.34 5.05 10.19
N VAL A 44 -6.11 4.10 9.29
CA VAL A 44 -6.37 2.67 9.55
C VAL A 44 -5.18 2.02 10.26
N CYS A 45 -3.97 2.28 9.79
CA CYS A 45 -2.74 1.75 10.36
C CYS A 45 -1.78 2.87 10.76
N PHE A 46 -1.37 2.89 12.03
CA PHE A 46 -0.40 3.86 12.57
C PHE A 46 1.02 3.31 12.65
N ALA A 47 1.21 2.00 12.52
CA ALA A 47 2.53 1.40 12.54
C ALA A 47 3.32 1.76 11.27
N ASP A 48 4.63 2.00 11.43
CA ASP A 48 5.53 2.25 10.30
C ASP A 48 5.66 1.02 9.40
N SER A 49 5.70 -0.17 10.00
CA SER A 49 5.77 -1.46 9.31
C SER A 49 5.37 -2.62 10.22
N GLY A 50 5.09 -3.77 9.63
CA GLY A 50 4.84 -5.02 10.36
C GLY A 50 4.38 -6.12 9.41
N ASN A 51 3.80 -7.18 9.97
CA ASN A 51 3.11 -8.24 9.24
C ASN A 51 1.68 -8.36 9.80
N ALA A 52 0.66 -8.28 8.94
CA ALA A 52 -0.73 -8.35 9.37
C ALA A 52 -1.63 -8.90 8.25
N LYS A 53 -2.60 -9.74 8.64
CA LYS A 53 -3.66 -10.23 7.73
C LYS A 53 -4.82 -9.23 7.59
N ALA A 54 -4.99 -8.35 8.57
CA ALA A 54 -6.05 -7.37 8.60
C ALA A 54 -5.63 -6.11 9.37
N PHE A 55 -6.26 -4.99 9.03
CA PHE A 55 -6.04 -3.66 9.60
C PHE A 55 -7.35 -3.13 10.17
N THR A 56 -7.42 -3.04 11.49
CA THR A 56 -8.62 -2.60 12.21
C THR A 56 -8.51 -1.12 12.57
N CYS A 57 -9.43 -0.31 12.07
CA CYS A 57 -9.52 1.10 12.40
C CYS A 57 -9.83 1.28 13.89
N ASN A 58 -8.97 2.03 14.60
CA ASN A 58 -9.08 2.27 16.04
C ASN A 58 -10.24 3.21 16.45
N TYR A 59 -11.06 3.67 15.51
CA TYR A 59 -12.22 4.50 15.84
C TYR A 59 -13.46 3.66 16.15
N HIS A 60 -13.98 2.93 15.16
CA HIS A 60 -15.21 2.14 15.28
C HIS A 60 -15.02 0.65 14.99
N GLY A 61 -13.77 0.20 14.82
CA GLY A 61 -13.44 -1.22 14.65
C GLY A 61 -13.70 -1.82 13.27
N TRP A 62 -13.98 -1.01 12.24
CA TRP A 62 -14.01 -1.50 10.86
C TRP A 62 -12.65 -2.11 10.51
N SER A 63 -12.68 -3.37 10.07
CA SER A 63 -11.48 -4.15 9.79
C SER A 63 -11.37 -4.45 8.31
N TYR A 64 -10.23 -4.09 7.73
CA TYR A 64 -9.91 -4.28 6.32
C TYR A 64 -8.92 -5.42 6.16
N GLY A 65 -9.08 -6.26 5.14
CA GLY A 65 -8.09 -7.27 4.78
C GLY A 65 -6.82 -6.66 4.21
N GLY A 66 -5.77 -7.48 4.06
CA GLY A 66 -4.53 -7.07 3.36
C GLY A 66 -4.73 -6.69 1.89
N ASP A 67 -5.85 -7.10 1.30
CA ASP A 67 -6.29 -6.76 -0.05
C ASP A 67 -7.16 -5.48 -0.12
N GLY A 68 -7.34 -4.80 1.01
CA GLY A 68 -8.12 -3.56 1.13
C GLY A 68 -9.63 -3.77 1.28
N ARG A 69 -10.15 -5.00 1.14
CA ARG A 69 -11.60 -5.26 1.28
C ARG A 69 -12.06 -5.04 2.72
N LEU A 70 -13.25 -4.48 2.92
CA LEU A 70 -13.86 -4.37 4.23
C LEU A 70 -14.30 -5.77 4.71
N ALA A 71 -13.50 -6.37 5.59
CA ALA A 71 -13.66 -7.74 6.04
C ALA A 71 -14.70 -7.87 7.16
N ALA A 72 -14.73 -6.92 8.11
CA ALA A 72 -15.66 -6.96 9.22
C ALA A 72 -16.08 -5.57 9.70
N VAL A 73 -17.35 -5.44 10.07
CA VAL A 73 -17.91 -4.26 10.73
C VAL A 73 -18.52 -4.68 12.06
N PRO A 74 -18.13 -4.08 13.20
CA PRO A 74 -18.79 -4.33 14.46
C PRO A 74 -20.27 -3.96 14.40
N LEU A 75 -21.13 -4.84 14.93
CA LEU A 75 -22.59 -4.66 14.98
C LEU A 75 -23.25 -4.47 13.58
N GLU A 76 -22.68 -5.08 12.54
CA GLU A 76 -23.17 -4.97 11.16
C GLU A 76 -24.66 -5.31 11.04
N HIS A 77 -25.10 -6.42 11.65
CA HIS A 77 -26.49 -6.86 11.58
C HIS A 77 -27.42 -5.96 12.42
N GLU A 78 -26.99 -5.57 13.62
CA GLU A 78 -27.80 -4.81 14.59
C GLU A 78 -27.99 -3.34 14.20
N VAL A 79 -26.96 -2.73 13.60
CA VAL A 79 -26.98 -1.28 13.28
C VAL A 79 -27.29 -1.02 11.82
N TYR A 80 -26.82 -1.88 10.90
CA TYR A 80 -26.99 -1.64 9.47
C TYR A 80 -28.10 -2.49 8.81
N LEU A 81 -28.81 -3.33 9.59
CA LEU A 81 -30.10 -3.92 9.24
C LEU A 81 -30.16 -4.63 7.89
N GLY A 82 -29.05 -5.26 7.47
CA GLY A 82 -28.96 -6.08 6.25
C GLY A 82 -28.84 -5.32 4.93
N GLY A 83 -28.83 -3.98 4.94
CA GLY A 83 -28.66 -3.15 3.74
C GLY A 83 -27.23 -2.69 3.48
N PHE A 84 -26.25 -3.22 4.22
CA PHE A 84 -24.87 -2.75 4.17
C PHE A 84 -24.04 -3.53 3.15
N ASP A 85 -23.61 -2.86 2.09
CA ASP A 85 -22.69 -3.43 1.12
C ASP A 85 -21.24 -3.15 1.52
N ARG A 86 -20.57 -4.14 2.10
CA ARG A 86 -19.14 -4.07 2.43
C ARG A 86 -18.26 -3.81 1.20
N ALA A 87 -18.65 -4.27 0.02
CA ALA A 87 -17.84 -4.11 -1.19
C ALA A 87 -17.75 -2.64 -1.63
N ALA A 88 -18.79 -1.85 -1.40
CA ALA A 88 -18.82 -0.40 -1.66
C ALA A 88 -17.94 0.41 -0.69
N HIS A 89 -17.33 -0.23 0.30
CA HIS A 89 -16.58 0.42 1.37
C HIS A 89 -15.16 -0.15 1.56
N ALA A 90 -14.57 -0.73 0.50
CA ALA A 90 -13.16 -1.12 0.49
C ALA A 90 -12.23 0.12 0.60
N LEU A 91 -11.01 -0.08 1.10
CA LEU A 91 -9.99 0.98 1.06
C LEU A 91 -9.77 1.45 -0.38
N GLU A 92 -9.60 2.76 -0.55
CA GLU A 92 -9.34 3.35 -1.87
C GLU A 92 -7.97 2.85 -2.38
N PRO A 93 -7.91 2.11 -3.48
CA PRO A 93 -6.64 1.60 -4.00
C PRO A 93 -5.83 2.72 -4.67
N ILE A 94 -4.50 2.62 -4.60
CA ILE A 94 -3.65 3.39 -5.50
C ILE A 94 -3.85 2.82 -6.91
N ALA A 95 -4.22 3.69 -7.86
CA ALA A 95 -4.71 3.29 -9.19
C ALA A 95 -3.75 2.38 -9.95
N GLN A 96 -2.44 2.67 -9.91
CA GLN A 96 -1.41 1.81 -10.46
C GLN A 96 -0.31 1.55 -9.44
N VAL A 97 0.08 0.29 -9.29
CA VAL A 97 1.26 -0.13 -8.52
C VAL A 97 2.12 -1.00 -9.41
N ALA A 98 3.39 -0.62 -9.59
CA ALA A 98 4.31 -1.32 -10.47
C ALA A 98 5.70 -1.42 -9.82
N SER A 99 6.48 -2.40 -10.26
CA SER A 99 7.84 -2.63 -9.78
C SER A 99 8.82 -2.49 -10.94
N TYR A 100 9.96 -1.83 -10.67
CA TYR A 100 11.10 -1.78 -11.57
C TYR A 100 12.34 -2.21 -10.79
N ARG A 101 12.91 -3.37 -11.14
CA ARG A 101 14.09 -3.96 -10.50
C ARG A 101 13.98 -4.04 -8.96
N GLY A 102 12.79 -4.35 -8.44
CA GLY A 102 12.53 -4.45 -7.01
C GLY A 102 12.19 -3.12 -6.33
N PHE A 103 12.21 -1.98 -7.04
CA PHE A 103 11.71 -0.70 -6.54
C PHE A 103 10.23 -0.55 -6.90
N VAL A 104 9.39 -0.36 -5.89
CA VAL A 104 7.93 -0.27 -6.06
C VAL A 104 7.51 1.19 -6.19
N PHE A 105 6.71 1.49 -7.21
CA PHE A 105 6.15 2.80 -7.51
C PHE A 105 4.62 2.73 -7.48
N GLY A 106 4.00 3.86 -7.11
CA GLY A 106 2.56 4.05 -7.14
C GLY A 106 2.19 5.27 -8.00
N CYS A 107 1.06 5.21 -8.71
CA CYS A 107 0.47 6.32 -9.44
C CYS A 107 -1.02 6.42 -9.10
N MET A 108 -1.52 7.63 -8.86
CA MET A 108 -2.95 7.88 -8.58
C MET A 108 -3.78 8.04 -9.84
N ASP A 109 -3.15 8.28 -11.00
CA ASP A 109 -3.83 8.43 -12.28
C ASP A 109 -3.98 7.05 -12.96
N PRO A 110 -5.21 6.53 -13.14
CA PRO A 110 -5.43 5.26 -13.82
C PRO A 110 -5.05 5.29 -15.30
N ASP A 111 -4.99 6.48 -15.92
CA ASP A 111 -4.73 6.66 -17.34
C ASP A 111 -3.25 7.00 -17.63
N ALA A 112 -2.41 7.08 -16.59
CA ALA A 112 -0.97 7.30 -16.74
C ALA A 112 -0.28 6.15 -17.51
N PRO A 113 0.81 6.43 -18.24
CA PRO A 113 1.56 5.39 -18.94
C PRO A 113 2.16 4.38 -17.97
N PRO A 114 2.40 3.13 -18.40
CA PRO A 114 3.06 2.12 -17.58
C PRO A 114 4.42 2.62 -17.06
N LEU A 115 4.83 2.18 -15.86
CA LEU A 115 6.07 2.61 -15.21
C LEU A 115 7.31 2.53 -16.13
N ALA A 116 7.44 1.45 -16.92
CA ALA A 116 8.58 1.28 -17.82
C ALA A 116 8.62 2.36 -18.92
N GLU A 117 7.46 2.78 -19.43
CA GLU A 117 7.34 3.87 -20.40
C GLU A 117 7.60 5.23 -19.73
N TYR A 118 7.06 5.45 -18.52
CA TYR A 118 7.33 6.64 -17.73
C TYR A 118 8.82 6.82 -17.43
N LEU A 119 9.54 5.74 -17.09
CA LEU A 119 10.98 5.77 -16.88
C LEU A 119 11.73 6.04 -18.18
N GLY A 120 11.23 5.53 -19.32
CA GLY A 120 11.82 5.74 -20.63
C GLY A 120 13.31 5.41 -20.68
N GLU A 121 14.09 6.29 -21.32
CA GLU A 121 15.55 6.14 -21.42
C GLU A 121 16.27 6.20 -20.06
N MET A 122 15.66 6.84 -19.05
CA MET A 122 16.24 6.87 -17.69
C MET A 122 16.36 5.47 -17.10
N GLY A 123 15.47 4.54 -17.47
CA GLY A 123 15.55 3.14 -17.05
C GLY A 123 16.91 2.50 -17.37
N TRP A 124 17.48 2.80 -18.54
CA TRP A 124 18.81 2.29 -18.92
C TRP A 124 19.92 2.75 -17.96
N TYR A 125 19.87 4.00 -17.52
CA TYR A 125 20.82 4.53 -16.55
C TYR A 125 20.59 3.94 -15.15
N LEU A 126 19.33 3.76 -14.73
CA LEU A 126 19.00 3.14 -13.44
C LEU A 126 19.50 1.70 -13.36
N ASP A 127 19.41 0.93 -14.45
CA ASP A 127 19.90 -0.45 -14.52
C ASP A 127 21.39 -0.56 -14.18
N SER A 128 22.20 0.49 -14.41
CA SER A 128 23.64 0.49 -14.09
C SER A 128 23.93 0.21 -12.61
N PHE A 129 23.05 0.60 -11.68
CA PHE A 129 23.21 0.30 -10.26
C PHE A 129 22.11 -0.61 -9.71
N MET A 130 20.90 -0.59 -10.29
CA MET A 130 19.79 -1.44 -9.84
C MET A 130 19.93 -2.90 -10.29
N VAL A 131 20.71 -3.15 -11.35
CA VAL A 131 21.11 -4.49 -11.79
C VAL A 131 22.58 -4.73 -11.46
N GLY A 132 23.44 -3.76 -11.78
CA GLY A 132 24.87 -3.79 -11.42
C GLY A 132 25.59 -5.04 -11.95
N ASP A 133 26.22 -5.79 -11.05
CA ASP A 133 26.91 -7.07 -11.34
C ASP A 133 25.95 -8.27 -11.41
N GLY A 134 24.64 -8.03 -11.36
CA GLY A 134 23.59 -9.05 -11.33
C GLY A 134 23.02 -9.33 -9.93
N GLN A 135 23.61 -8.77 -8.86
CA GLN A 135 23.05 -8.88 -7.50
C GLN A 135 21.94 -7.84 -7.23
N GLY A 136 21.86 -6.81 -8.06
CA GLY A 136 20.90 -5.73 -7.95
C GLY A 136 21.11 -4.82 -6.74
N ALA A 137 20.05 -4.09 -6.38
CA ALA A 137 20.07 -3.18 -5.24
C ALA A 137 18.79 -3.31 -4.41
N GLU A 138 18.91 -3.04 -3.11
CA GLU A 138 17.78 -3.08 -2.20
C GLU A 138 17.77 -1.91 -1.20
N LEU A 139 16.60 -1.66 -0.62
CA LEU A 139 16.45 -0.70 0.46
C LEU A 139 16.68 -1.38 1.81
N VAL A 140 17.58 -0.81 2.61
CA VAL A 140 17.80 -1.23 4.01
C VAL A 140 16.88 -0.41 4.92
N ARG A 141 16.17 -1.08 5.83
CA ARG A 141 15.20 -0.47 6.76
C ARG A 141 15.76 -0.37 8.19
N PRO A 142 15.19 0.51 9.04
CA PRO A 142 14.18 1.53 8.74
C PRO A 142 14.78 2.81 8.13
N PRO A 143 14.03 3.58 7.33
CA PRO A 143 14.50 4.87 6.83
C PRO A 143 14.57 5.91 7.96
N MET A 144 15.55 6.81 7.90
CA MET A 144 15.58 7.99 8.75
C MET A 144 14.47 8.96 8.35
N LYS A 145 13.69 9.47 9.31
CA LYS A 145 12.64 10.48 9.10
C LYS A 145 12.99 11.75 9.87
N SER A 146 13.06 12.88 9.19
CA SER A 146 13.30 14.20 9.79
C SER A 146 12.49 15.27 9.04
N ILE A 147 12.16 16.36 9.74
CA ILE A 147 11.50 17.53 9.14
C ILE A 147 12.57 18.59 8.91
N LEU A 148 12.83 18.93 7.66
CA LEU A 148 13.66 20.07 7.30
C LEU A 148 12.76 21.32 7.29
N ARG A 149 13.10 22.31 8.12
CA ARG A 149 12.39 23.60 8.21
C ARG A 149 13.26 24.73 7.69
#